data_AF-A0A7V6UEB6-F1
#
_entry.id   AF-A0A7V6UEB6-F1
#
_cell.length_a   1.000
_cell.length_b   1.000
_cell.length_c   1.000
_cell.angle_alpha   90.00
_cell.angle_beta   90.00
_cell.angle_gamma   90.00
#
_symmetry.space_group_name_H-M   'P 1'
#
loop_
_entity.id
_entity.type
_entity.pdbx_description
1 polymer ?
#
loop_
_entity_poly.entity_id
_entity_poly.type
_entity_poly.pdbx_seq_one_letter_code
_entity_poly.pdbx_strand_id
1 'polypeptide(L)'
;MVSLNFIKRLVKLTEDLVSPLILIMVALPTIEAIIMRSLLKHPTIWTQELTTLVFGAYFMLGGAFCQSVKGHVAMDLVYNRLKGKWRAIADVLIFLSIFIFCGVLFLLGGKLAWEATLTAERSESLWHPIIWPVRWAIPVGAGLLILQSFVDFIENIRNSLGKKGDVA
;
A
#
# COMPACT_ATOMS: atom_id res chain seq x y z
N MET A 1 -8.28 -12.09 20.59
CA MET A 1 -9.17 -11.01 20.07
C MET A 1 -8.49 -9.64 20.08
N VAL A 2 -7.68 -9.31 21.09
CA VAL A 2 -7.00 -8.00 21.21
C VAL A 2 -5.91 -7.76 20.14
N SER A 3 -5.13 -8.78 19.76
CA SER A 3 -4.02 -8.63 18.80
C SER A 3 -4.44 -8.33 17.36
N LEU A 4 -5.53 -8.93 16.85
CA LEU A 4 -6.03 -8.70 15.49
C LEU A 4 -6.63 -7.29 15.33
N ASN A 5 -7.36 -6.83 16.34
CA ASN A 5 -7.94 -5.48 16.37
C ASN A 5 -6.86 -4.41 16.49
N PHE A 6 -5.76 -4.71 17.19
CA PHE A 6 -4.61 -3.81 17.28
C PHE A 6 -3.96 -3.59 15.92
N ILE A 7 -3.73 -4.66 15.15
CA ILE A 7 -3.16 -4.57 13.79
C ILE A 7 -4.06 -3.75 12.87
N LYS A 8 -5.36 -4.07 12.82
CA LYS A 8 -6.32 -3.31 12.00
C LYS A 8 -6.36 -1.83 12.40
N ARG A 9 -6.22 -1.53 13.69
CA ARG A 9 -6.14 -0.17 14.21
C ARG A 9 -4.84 0.54 13.80
N LEU A 10 -3.70 -0.16 13.77
CA LEU A 10 -2.43 0.42 13.30
C LEU A 10 -2.49 0.75 11.80
N VAL A 11 -3.03 -0.17 10.98
CA VAL A 11 -3.19 0.05 9.53
C VAL A 11 -4.11 1.25 9.29
N LYS A 12 -5.25 1.31 9.99
CA LYS A 12 -6.18 2.43 9.88
C LYS A 12 -5.57 3.76 10.33
N LEU A 13 -4.86 3.77 11.45
CA LEU A 13 -4.22 4.98 11.96
C LEU A 13 -3.13 5.50 11.00
N THR A 14 -2.40 4.58 10.36
CA THR A 14 -1.43 4.95 9.33
C THR A 14 -2.13 5.60 8.14
N GLU A 15 -3.28 5.08 7.71
CA GLU A 15 -4.06 5.67 6.61
C GLU A 15 -4.68 7.01 6.98
N ASP A 16 -5.32 7.13 8.16
CA ASP A 16 -5.93 8.38 8.64
C ASP A 16 -4.90 9.54 8.70
N LEU A 17 -3.62 9.23 8.96
CA LEU A 17 -2.52 10.21 8.94
C LEU A 17 -1.98 10.50 7.53
N VAL A 18 -1.81 9.46 6.72
CA VAL A 18 -1.16 9.53 5.41
C VAL A 18 -2.11 10.12 4.34
N SER A 19 -3.39 9.78 4.40
CA SER A 19 -4.43 10.18 3.44
C SER A 19 -4.59 11.71 3.30
N PRO A 20 -4.80 12.49 4.37
CA PRO A 20 -4.92 13.95 4.25
C PRO A 20 -3.59 14.61 3.87
N LEU A 21 -2.47 14.12 4.39
CA LEU A 21 -1.14 14.66 4.08
C LEU A 21 -0.83 14.57 2.59
N ILE A 22 -1.15 13.43 1.98
CA ILE A 22 -0.86 13.18 0.57
C ILE A 22 -1.82 13.90 -0.35
N LEU A 23 -3.12 13.99 0.01
CA LEU A 23 -4.06 14.82 -0.75
C LEU A 23 -3.58 16.26 -0.83
N ILE A 24 -3.10 16.83 0.28
CA ILE A 24 -2.52 18.17 0.31
C ILE A 24 -1.24 18.23 -0.54
N MET A 25 -0.35 17.25 -0.39
CA MET A 25 0.94 17.21 -1.12
C MET A 25 0.80 16.94 -2.62
N VAL A 26 -0.31 16.40 -3.11
CA VAL A 26 -0.59 16.23 -4.54
C VAL A 26 -1.44 17.37 -5.08
N ALA A 27 -2.46 17.81 -4.34
CA ALA A 27 -3.36 18.87 -4.78
C ALA A 27 -2.63 20.23 -4.86
N LEU A 28 -1.82 20.60 -3.87
CA LEU A 28 -1.15 21.90 -3.89
C LEU A 28 -0.19 22.06 -5.08
N PRO A 29 0.72 21.10 -5.37
CA PRO A 29 1.59 21.22 -6.53
C PRO A 29 0.79 21.16 -7.83
N THR A 30 -0.19 20.27 -7.97
CA THR A 30 -0.97 20.20 -9.23
C THR A 30 -1.76 21.47 -9.52
N ILE A 31 -2.35 22.10 -8.50
CA ILE A 31 -3.02 23.40 -8.63
C ILE A 31 -2.01 24.48 -9.05
N GLU A 32 -0.84 24.50 -8.41
CA GLU A 32 0.26 25.42 -8.77
C GLU A 32 0.68 25.24 -10.23
N ALA A 33 0.91 24.00 -10.69
CA ALA A 33 1.28 23.71 -12.07
C ALA A 33 0.22 24.19 -13.07
N ILE A 34 -1.07 23.99 -12.76
CA ILE A 34 -2.16 24.43 -13.62
C ILE A 34 -2.20 25.95 -13.70
N ILE A 35 -2.06 26.66 -12.58
CA ILE A 35 -2.02 28.13 -12.51
C ILE A 35 -0.82 28.65 -13.31
N MET A 36 0.39 28.13 -13.03
CA MET A 36 1.63 28.57 -13.67
C MET A 36 1.63 28.33 -15.18
N ARG A 37 1.14 27.17 -15.62
CA ARG A 37 1.06 26.82 -17.04
C ARG A 37 -0.04 27.59 -17.76
N SER A 38 -1.23 27.71 -17.15
CA SER A 38 -2.42 28.23 -17.84
C SER A 38 -2.52 29.75 -17.79
N LEU A 39 -2.12 30.37 -16.67
CA LEU A 39 -2.21 31.82 -16.48
C LEU A 39 -0.87 32.52 -16.76
N LEU A 40 0.24 31.96 -16.28
CA LEU A 40 1.56 32.61 -16.30
C LEU A 40 2.47 32.14 -17.45
N LYS A 41 2.03 31.15 -18.24
CA LYS A 41 2.76 30.54 -19.38
C LYS A 41 4.19 30.10 -19.03
N HIS A 42 4.48 29.86 -17.75
CA HIS A 42 5.82 29.52 -17.28
C HIS A 42 5.76 28.17 -16.53
N PRO A 43 6.06 27.05 -17.19
CA PRO A 43 5.91 25.73 -16.58
C PRO A 43 6.93 25.51 -15.46
N THR A 44 6.47 25.01 -14.31
CA THR A 44 7.32 24.62 -13.18
C THR A 44 7.84 23.19 -13.35
N ILE A 45 9.16 23.03 -13.20
CA ILE A 45 9.88 21.78 -13.49
C ILE A 45 9.71 20.74 -12.37
N TRP A 46 9.56 21.19 -11.12
CA TRP A 46 9.56 20.34 -9.93
C TRP A 46 8.22 19.64 -9.66
N THR A 47 7.14 20.25 -10.13
CA THR A 47 5.77 19.89 -9.75
C THR A 47 5.38 18.48 -10.19
N GLN A 48 5.67 18.12 -11.45
CA GLN A 48 5.33 16.81 -12.01
C GLN A 48 6.11 15.67 -11.33
N GLU A 49 7.40 15.90 -11.09
CA GLU A 49 8.30 14.94 -10.44
C GLU A 49 7.88 14.70 -8.99
N LEU A 50 7.62 15.78 -8.23
CA LEU A 50 7.15 15.69 -6.84
C LEU A 50 5.82 14.93 -6.75
N THR A 51 4.85 15.26 -7.60
CA THR A 51 3.55 14.57 -7.62
C THR A 51 3.74 13.08 -7.89
N THR A 52 4.60 12.71 -8.84
CA THR A 52 4.84 11.29 -9.17
C THR A 52 5.46 10.53 -7.99
N LEU A 53 6.47 11.12 -7.33
CA LEU A 53 7.13 10.50 -6.18
C LEU A 53 6.19 10.33 -4.98
N VAL A 54 5.43 11.37 -4.64
CA VAL A 54 4.47 11.34 -3.53
C VAL A 54 3.33 10.35 -3.80
N PHE A 55 2.84 10.32 -5.04
CA PHE A 55 1.80 9.37 -5.46
C PHE A 55 2.32 7.92 -5.38
N GLY A 56 3.55 7.65 -5.81
CA GLY A 56 4.17 6.32 -5.65
C GLY A 56 4.21 5.86 -4.19
N ALA A 57 4.64 6.73 -3.27
CA ALA A 57 4.61 6.44 -1.83
C ALA A 57 3.18 6.17 -1.31
N TYR A 58 2.19 6.93 -1.80
CA TYR A 58 0.79 6.73 -1.44
C TYR A 58 0.27 5.35 -1.82
N PHE A 59 0.53 4.89 -3.06
CA PHE A 59 0.05 3.59 -3.50
C PHE A 59 0.59 2.46 -2.62
N MET A 60 1.87 2.55 -2.23
CA MET A 60 2.49 1.56 -1.37
C MET A 60 1.88 1.54 0.03
N LEU A 61 1.66 2.71 0.64
CA LEU A 61 1.09 2.82 1.99
C LEU A 61 -0.41 2.51 2.02
N GLY A 62 -1.16 2.99 1.02
CA GLY A 62 -2.60 2.79 0.88
C GLY A 62 -2.99 1.35 0.51
N GLY A 63 -2.07 0.58 -0.08
CA GLY A 63 -2.30 -0.83 -0.42
C GLY A 63 -2.74 -1.68 0.77
N ALA A 64 -2.09 -1.51 1.93
CA ALA A 64 -2.43 -2.23 3.16
C ALA A 64 -3.85 -1.89 3.66
N PHE A 65 -4.25 -0.63 3.54
CA PHE A 65 -5.59 -0.20 3.90
C PHE A 65 -6.63 -0.76 2.93
N CYS A 66 -6.40 -0.69 1.62
CA CYS A 66 -7.27 -1.26 0.60
C CYS A 66 -7.53 -2.76 0.85
N GLN A 67 -6.48 -3.50 1.21
CA GLN A 67 -6.58 -4.90 1.61
C GLN A 67 -7.47 -5.09 2.85
N SER A 68 -7.31 -4.24 3.88
CA SER A 68 -8.09 -4.33 5.12
C SER A 68 -9.59 -4.13 4.94
N VAL A 69 -9.98 -3.31 3.96
CA VAL A 69 -11.38 -3.05 3.60
C VAL A 69 -11.89 -4.03 2.53
N LYS A 70 -11.02 -4.92 2.02
CA LYS A 70 -11.29 -5.82 0.89
C LYS A 70 -11.73 -5.05 -0.35
N GLY A 71 -11.08 -3.93 -0.64
CA GLY A 71 -11.42 -3.05 -1.76
C GLY A 71 -11.09 -3.59 -3.16
N HIS A 72 -10.60 -4.82 -3.27
CA HIS A 72 -10.26 -5.46 -4.55
C HIS A 72 -11.51 -5.99 -5.25
N VAL A 73 -12.33 -5.09 -5.81
CA VAL A 73 -13.64 -5.38 -6.46
C VAL A 73 -13.57 -6.53 -7.47
N ALA A 74 -12.51 -6.62 -8.26
CA ALA A 74 -12.33 -7.69 -9.24
C ALA A 74 -12.13 -9.07 -8.60
N MET A 75 -11.43 -9.12 -7.46
CA MET A 75 -11.18 -10.37 -6.74
C MET A 75 -12.42 -10.84 -5.98
N ASP A 76 -13.24 -9.92 -5.45
CA ASP A 76 -14.47 -10.27 -4.74
C ASP A 76 -15.47 -11.02 -5.63
N LEU A 77 -15.60 -10.63 -6.90
CA LEU A 77 -16.56 -11.27 -7.82
C LEU A 77 -16.17 -12.73 -8.13
N VAL A 78 -14.86 -12.98 -8.24
CA VAL A 78 -14.31 -14.33 -8.45
C VAL A 78 -14.40 -15.13 -7.16
N TYR A 79 -14.02 -14.54 -6.03
CA TYR A 79 -14.00 -15.18 -4.72
C TYR A 79 -15.40 -15.59 -4.24
N ASN A 80 -16.42 -14.75 -4.48
CA ASN A 80 -17.80 -15.04 -4.12
C ASN A 80 -18.42 -16.21 -4.92
N ARG A 81 -17.84 -16.57 -6.08
CA ARG A 81 -18.28 -17.72 -6.87
C ARG A 81 -17.68 -19.05 -6.37
N LEU A 82 -16.61 -19.01 -5.58
CA LEU A 82 -15.93 -20.21 -5.06
C LEU A 82 -16.65 -20.75 -3.82
N LYS A 83 -16.92 -22.07 -3.81
CA LYS A 83 -17.61 -22.76 -2.70
C LYS A 83 -16.71 -23.81 -2.04
N GLY A 84 -16.86 -23.96 -0.72
CA GLY A 84 -16.23 -25.02 0.06
C GLY A 84 -14.70 -25.05 -0.04
N LYS A 85 -14.15 -26.20 -0.49
CA LYS A 85 -12.70 -26.46 -0.54
C LYS A 85 -11.95 -25.48 -1.46
N TRP A 86 -12.56 -25.05 -2.56
CA TRP A 86 -11.95 -24.11 -3.51
C TRP A 86 -11.75 -22.70 -2.92
N ARG A 87 -12.63 -22.31 -1.99
CA ARG A 87 -12.50 -21.03 -1.28
C ARG A 87 -11.30 -21.06 -0.32
N ALA A 88 -11.14 -22.16 0.42
CA ALA A 88 -9.98 -22.34 1.30
C ALA A 88 -8.65 -22.39 0.52
N ILE A 89 -8.62 -23.05 -0.65
CA ILE A 89 -7.45 -23.06 -1.53
C ILE A 89 -7.13 -21.64 -2.03
N ALA A 90 -8.16 -20.89 -2.46
CA ALA A 90 -7.98 -19.51 -2.88
C ALA A 90 -7.45 -18.62 -1.76
N ASP A 91 -7.96 -18.75 -0.53
CA ASP A 91 -7.48 -18.00 0.63
C ASP A 91 -5.98 -18.24 0.90
N VAL A 92 -5.54 -19.50 0.84
CA VAL A 92 -4.12 -19.87 1.00
C VAL A 92 -3.28 -19.32 -0.14
N LEU A 93 -3.76 -19.42 -1.38
CA LEU A 93 -3.03 -18.95 -2.55
C LEU A 93 -2.87 -17.42 -2.56
N ILE A 94 -3.92 -16.69 -2.18
CA ILE A 94 -3.89 -15.23 -2.04
C ILE A 94 -2.88 -14.83 -0.97
N PHE A 95 -2.95 -15.46 0.21
CA PHE A 95 -2.00 -15.21 1.29
C PHE A 95 -0.55 -15.47 0.84
N LEU A 96 -0.29 -16.61 0.20
CA LEU A 96 1.05 -16.96 -0.28
C LEU A 96 1.55 -15.98 -1.34
N SER A 97 0.68 -15.58 -2.28
CA SER A 97 1.03 -14.64 -3.34
C SER A 97 1.43 -13.28 -2.77
N ILE A 98 0.63 -12.75 -1.83
CA ILE A 98 0.93 -11.48 -1.16
C ILE A 98 2.20 -11.61 -0.32
N PHE A 99 2.36 -12.72 0.40
CA PHE A 99 3.54 -12.95 1.24
C PHE A 99 4.83 -13.01 0.44
N ILE A 100 4.86 -13.74 -0.68
CA ILE A 100 6.04 -13.82 -1.55
C ILE A 100 6.34 -12.47 -2.20
N PHE A 101 5.33 -11.86 -2.83
CA PHE A 101 5.51 -10.60 -3.55
C PHE A 101 5.93 -9.46 -2.61
N CYS A 102 5.19 -9.27 -1.51
CA CYS A 102 5.52 -8.23 -0.55
C CYS A 102 6.77 -8.57 0.26
N GLY A 103 7.08 -9.84 0.49
CA GLY A 103 8.32 -10.27 1.14
C GLY A 103 9.55 -9.87 0.32
N VAL A 104 9.50 -10.10 -0.99
CA VAL A 104 10.54 -9.65 -1.93
C VAL A 104 10.66 -8.12 -1.94
N LEU A 105 9.53 -7.40 -2.00
CA LEU A 105 9.52 -5.93 -1.94
C LEU A 105 10.06 -5.39 -0.61
N PHE A 106 9.77 -6.05 0.51
CA PHE A 106 10.27 -5.66 1.81
C PHE A 106 11.79 -5.78 1.89
N LEU A 107 12.35 -6.91 1.43
CA LEU A 107 13.78 -7.17 1.49
C LEU A 107 14.57 -6.34 0.47
N LEU A 108 14.21 -6.42 -0.80
CA LEU A 108 14.91 -5.69 -1.86
C LEU A 108 14.65 -4.18 -1.76
N GLY A 109 13.40 -3.78 -1.51
CA GLY A 109 13.04 -2.39 -1.31
C GLY A 109 13.69 -1.80 -0.06
N GLY A 110 13.80 -2.57 1.02
CA GLY A 110 14.54 -2.19 2.22
C GLY A 110 16.03 -1.98 1.94
N LYS A 111 16.67 -2.90 1.20
CA LYS A 111 18.07 -2.77 0.79
C LYS A 111 18.30 -1.52 -0.07
N LEU A 112 17.47 -1.31 -1.09
CA LEU A 112 17.56 -0.15 -1.98
C LEU A 112 17.26 1.18 -1.27
N ALA A 113 16.34 1.17 -0.31
CA ALA A 113 16.04 2.35 0.51
C ALA A 113 17.22 2.69 1.44
N TRP A 114 17.84 1.67 2.03
CA TRP A 114 19.02 1.82 2.89
C TRP A 114 20.22 2.38 2.12
N GLU A 115 20.53 1.79 0.97
CA GLU A 115 21.60 2.28 0.07
C GLU A 115 21.32 3.73 -0.36
N ALA A 116 20.08 4.06 -0.74
CA ALA A 116 19.70 5.42 -1.11
C ALA A 116 19.87 6.44 0.03
N THR A 117 19.65 6.02 1.28
CA THR A 117 19.90 6.87 2.47
C THR A 117 21.39 7.13 2.67
N LEU A 118 22.23 6.11 2.49
CA LEU A 118 23.69 6.26 2.64
C LEU A 118 24.31 7.14 1.56
N THR A 119 23.85 6.98 0.31
CA THR A 119 24.38 7.74 -0.84
C THR A 119 23.69 9.11 -1.01
N ALA A 120 22.69 9.42 -0.18
CA ALA A 120 21.82 10.60 -0.32
C ALA A 120 21.31 10.75 -1.77
N GLU A 121 20.83 9.64 -2.32
CA GLU A 121 20.51 9.52 -3.74
C GLU A 121 19.49 10.58 -4.17
N ARG A 122 19.71 11.15 -5.36
CA ARG A 122 18.85 12.15 -5.97
C ARG A 122 18.32 11.62 -7.29
N SER A 123 17.13 12.08 -7.67
CA SER A 123 16.58 11.76 -9.00
C SER A 123 17.48 12.35 -10.09
N GLU A 124 17.57 11.67 -11.23
CA GLU A 124 18.25 12.15 -12.43
C GLU A 124 17.43 13.19 -13.21
N SER A 125 16.26 13.60 -12.69
CA SER A 125 15.45 14.65 -13.29
C SER A 125 16.07 16.04 -13.07
N LEU A 126 15.72 17.01 -13.92
CA LEU A 126 16.21 18.40 -13.90
C LEU A 126 16.08 19.10 -12.53
N TRP A 127 15.11 18.66 -11.72
CA TRP A 127 14.88 19.20 -10.38
C TRP A 127 15.78 18.56 -9.30
N HIS A 128 16.33 17.37 -9.56
CA HIS A 128 17.23 16.62 -8.68
C HIS A 128 16.78 16.49 -7.22
N PRO A 129 15.52 16.09 -6.94
CA PRO A 129 15.05 15.89 -5.58
C PRO A 129 15.74 14.72 -4.88
N ILE A 130 15.80 14.82 -3.56
CA ILE A 130 16.23 13.74 -2.67
C ILE A 130 15.15 12.65 -2.66
N ILE A 131 15.49 11.42 -3.06
CA ILE A 131 14.51 10.33 -3.27
C ILE A 131 14.45 9.31 -2.13
N TRP A 132 15.45 9.29 -1.25
CA TRP A 132 15.54 8.27 -0.20
C TRP A 132 14.31 8.19 0.72
N PRO A 133 13.61 9.28 1.13
CA PRO A 133 12.44 9.15 2.01
C PRO A 133 11.28 8.43 1.34
N VAL A 134 11.10 8.64 0.04
CA VAL A 134 10.05 8.02 -0.76
C VAL A 134 10.32 6.54 -0.95
N ARG A 135 11.60 6.14 -1.11
CA ARG A 135 11.98 4.72 -1.19
C ARG A 135 11.66 3.94 0.07
N TRP A 136 11.70 4.57 1.26
CA TRP A 136 11.28 3.93 2.51
C TRP A 136 9.79 3.62 2.58
N ALA A 137 8.95 4.33 1.81
CA ALA A 137 7.53 3.99 1.74
C ALA A 137 7.28 2.60 1.15
N ILE A 138 8.20 2.08 0.32
CA ILE A 138 8.11 0.75 -0.29
C ILE A 138 8.19 -0.37 0.76
N PRO A 139 9.28 -0.51 1.55
CA PRO A 139 9.35 -1.54 2.58
C PRO A 139 8.33 -1.31 3.69
N VAL A 140 8.00 -0.07 4.05
CA VAL A 140 6.96 0.20 5.06
C VAL A 140 5.59 -0.28 4.59
N GLY A 141 5.17 0.08 3.37
CA GLY A 141 3.90 -0.37 2.78
C GLY A 141 3.84 -1.89 2.60
N ALA A 142 4.93 -2.49 2.10
CA ALA A 142 5.03 -3.94 1.96
C ALA A 142 4.95 -4.67 3.31
N GLY A 143 5.60 -4.15 4.35
CA GLY A 143 5.53 -4.69 5.71
C GLY A 143 4.11 -4.64 6.29
N LEU A 144 3.40 -3.52 6.09
CA LEU A 144 2.01 -3.37 6.50
C LEU A 144 1.08 -4.34 5.75
N LEU A 145 1.30 -4.55 4.45
CA LEU A 145 0.56 -5.51 3.63
C LEU A 145 0.74 -6.95 4.10
N ILE A 146 1.97 -7.36 4.43
CA ILE A 146 2.26 -8.70 4.98
C ILE A 146 1.52 -8.89 6.30
N LEU A 147 1.62 -7.90 7.18
CA LEU A 147 0.98 -7.93 8.50
C LEU A 147 -0.55 -7.99 8.39
N GLN A 148 -1.14 -7.20 7.49
CA GLN A 148 -2.58 -7.26 7.21
C GLN A 148 -3.01 -8.61 6.60
N SER A 149 -2.23 -9.15 5.67
CA SER A 149 -2.53 -10.45 5.04
C SER A 149 -2.50 -11.60 6.05
N PHE A 150 -1.62 -11.52 7.05
CA PHE A 150 -1.56 -12.49 8.13
C PHE A 150 -2.82 -12.46 9.01
N VAL A 151 -3.37 -11.27 9.26
CA VAL A 151 -4.66 -11.10 9.96
C VAL A 151 -5.80 -11.73 9.19
N ASP A 152 -5.90 -11.47 7.88
CA ASP A 152 -6.94 -12.04 7.03
C ASP A 152 -6.85 -13.57 6.97
N PHE A 153 -5.63 -14.11 6.92
CA PHE A 153 -5.39 -15.55 6.92
C PHE A 153 -5.87 -16.22 8.22
N ILE A 154 -5.55 -15.64 9.39
CA ILE A 154 -6.01 -16.15 10.69
C ILE A 154 -7.54 -16.10 10.78
N GLU A 155 -8.17 -15.01 10.33
CA GLU A 155 -9.63 -14.87 10.34
C GLU A 155 -10.30 -15.90 9.43
N ASN A 156 -9.74 -16.15 8.25
CA ASN A 156 -10.24 -17.17 7.32
C ASN A 156 -10.12 -18.59 7.89
N ILE A 157 -8.99 -18.94 8.52
CA ILE A 157 -8.81 -20.22 9.21
C ILE A 157 -9.86 -20.37 10.32
N ARG A 158 -10.02 -19.36 11.18
CA ARG A 158 -11.01 -19.40 12.27
C ARG A 158 -12.43 -19.59 11.73
N ASN A 159 -12.80 -18.88 10.67
CA ASN A 159 -14.12 -19.00 10.04
C ASN A 159 -14.34 -20.39 9.44
N SER A 160 -13.30 -21.03 8.90
CA SER A 160 -13.37 -22.40 8.38
C SER A 160 -13.56 -23.45 9.49
N LEU A 161 -12.98 -23.23 10.67
CA LEU A 161 -13.12 -24.11 11.84
C LEU A 161 -14.46 -23.91 12.56
N GLY A 162 -14.97 -22.68 12.62
CA GLY A 162 -16.24 -22.33 13.27
C GLY A 162 -17.50 -22.76 12.49
N LYS A 163 -17.40 -22.95 11.17
CA LYS A 163 -18.53 -23.40 10.33
C LYS A 163 -18.91 -24.88 10.44
N LYS A 164 -18.24 -25.65 11.31
CA LYS A 164 -18.55 -27.08 11.51
C LYS A 164 -19.70 -27.36 12.49
N GLY A 165 -20.38 -26.33 13.01
CA GLY A 165 -21.41 -26.46 14.05
C GLY A 165 -22.83 -25.99 13.69
N ASP A 166 -23.11 -25.59 12.44
CA ASP A 166 -24.40 -24.94 12.12
C ASP A 166 -25.07 -25.50 10.84
N VAL A 167 -24.87 -26.78 10.58
CA VAL A 167 -25.68 -27.55 9.62
C VAL A 167 -26.08 -28.86 10.26
N ALA A 168 -27.15 -28.82 11.05
CA ALA A 168 -27.97 -29.97 11.41
C ALA A 168 -29.44 -29.53 11.28
#